data_AF-A0A1Q3BGE0-F1
#
_entry.id   AF-A0A1Q3BGE0-F1
#
_cell.length_a   1.000
_cell.length_b   1.000
_cell.length_c   1.000
_cell.angle_alpha   90.00
_cell.angle_beta   90.00
_cell.angle_gamma   90.00
#
_symmetry.space_group_name_H-M   'P 1'
#
loop_
_entity.id
_entity.type
_entity.pdbx_description
1 polymer ?
#
loop_
_entity_poly.entity_id
_entity_poly.type
_entity_poly.pdbx_seq_one_letter_code
_entity_poly.pdbx_strand_id
1 'polypeptide(L)'
;MNDLPFRQGMEDDKSSKSTQELAMEGRKYLEETIEAAFAILSSMNDELCNPTLWTTSTNSSSSNGVVVFGNGDAAAAASSDASASGHHHMDHMGAGVGIGSGNSGLDEARLRYKNSVAALRAVLKAIPISLKAKAFETGSTLRGSGSPADQADIEKLEEQAITLREELANNNTHLKLLINQLRDFITDISTWQSPCSV
;
A
#
# COMPACT_ATOMS: atom_id res chain seq x y z
N MET A 1 -3.38 49.44 27.10
CA MET A 1 -4.23 48.25 27.06
C MET A 1 -4.05 47.61 25.71
N ASN A 2 -3.78 46.31 25.67
CA ASN A 2 -3.39 45.58 24.46
C ASN A 2 -4.57 44.77 23.89
N ASP A 3 -4.38 44.35 22.64
CA ASP A 3 -4.92 43.15 21.97
C ASP A 3 -6.44 42.96 21.74
N LEU A 4 -6.79 43.19 20.46
CA LEU A 4 -7.31 42.22 19.47
C LEU A 4 -8.59 41.37 19.74
N PRO A 5 -9.36 41.07 18.67
CA PRO A 5 -10.64 40.37 18.76
C PRO A 5 -10.48 38.85 18.89
N PHE A 6 -11.37 38.20 19.64
CA PHE A 6 -11.34 36.75 19.81
C PHE A 6 -12.50 36.05 19.08
N ARG A 7 -12.20 34.84 18.58
CA ARG A 7 -13.13 33.84 18.01
C ARG A 7 -13.67 34.08 16.60
N GLN A 8 -12.74 33.98 15.64
CA GLN A 8 -13.00 33.26 14.39
C GLN A 8 -13.66 31.91 14.73
N GLY A 9 -14.88 31.68 14.22
CA GLY A 9 -15.47 30.35 14.23
C GLY A 9 -14.74 29.47 13.22
N MET A 10 -14.03 28.46 13.71
CA MET A 10 -13.45 27.42 12.86
C MET A 10 -14.58 26.46 12.45
N GLU A 11 -15.38 26.88 11.47
CA GLU A 11 -16.32 25.97 10.83
C GLU A 11 -15.50 25.00 9.98
N ASP A 12 -15.45 23.74 10.41
CA ASP A 12 -14.83 22.66 9.65
C ASP A 12 -15.46 22.60 8.26
N ASP A 13 -14.69 23.02 7.25
CA ASP A 13 -15.05 22.87 5.85
C ASP A 13 -15.08 21.39 5.48
N LYS A 14 -16.20 20.74 5.80
CA LYS A 14 -16.58 19.41 5.32
C LYS A 14 -16.97 19.51 3.85
N SER A 15 -16.02 19.96 3.03
CA SER A 15 -15.88 19.51 1.65
C SER A 15 -16.20 18.02 1.62
N SER A 16 -17.32 17.68 0.99
CA SER A 16 -17.84 16.32 0.99
C SER A 16 -17.02 15.50 0.00
N LYS A 17 -15.85 15.09 0.49
CA LYS A 17 -14.78 14.39 -0.23
C LYS A 17 -15.37 13.35 -1.18
N SER A 18 -15.10 13.52 -2.47
CA SER A 18 -15.80 12.76 -3.52
C SER A 18 -15.56 11.26 -3.33
N THR A 19 -16.53 10.43 -3.70
CA THR A 19 -16.37 8.97 -3.61
C THR A 19 -15.15 8.48 -4.41
N GLN A 20 -14.80 9.15 -5.51
CA GLN A 20 -13.59 8.88 -6.28
C GLN A 20 -12.31 9.28 -5.52
N GLU A 21 -12.34 10.42 -4.83
CA GLU A 21 -11.22 10.91 -4.03
C GLU A 21 -10.95 9.98 -2.83
N LEU A 22 -12.01 9.58 -2.12
CA LEU A 22 -11.96 8.56 -1.08
C LEU A 22 -11.43 7.22 -1.60
N ALA A 23 -11.80 6.80 -2.82
CA ALA A 23 -11.26 5.57 -3.41
C ALA A 23 -9.74 5.68 -3.70
N MET A 24 -9.27 6.83 -4.20
CA MET A 24 -7.84 7.08 -4.44
C MET A 24 -7.04 7.16 -3.13
N GLU A 25 -7.59 7.84 -2.13
CA GLU A 25 -7.01 7.93 -0.78
C GLU A 25 -6.97 6.57 -0.07
N GLY A 26 -8.03 5.76 -0.23
CA GLY A 26 -8.07 4.38 0.26
C GLY A 26 -7.02 3.48 -0.38
N ARG A 27 -6.78 3.61 -1.69
CA ARG A 27 -5.68 2.91 -2.38
C ARG A 27 -4.31 3.32 -1.80
N LYS A 28 -4.08 4.63 -1.60
CA LYS A 28 -2.84 5.14 -1.00
C LYS A 28 -2.60 4.57 0.40
N TYR A 29 -3.60 4.58 1.28
CA TYR A 29 -3.45 4.03 2.63
C TYR A 29 -3.30 2.49 2.65
N LEU A 30 -3.81 1.77 1.64
CA LEU A 30 -3.54 0.36 1.46
C LEU A 30 -2.06 0.11 1.10
N GLU A 31 -1.51 0.88 0.16
CA GLU A 31 -0.10 0.82 -0.23
C GLU A 31 0.82 1.14 0.96
N GLU A 32 0.55 2.23 1.70
CA GLU A 32 1.29 2.58 2.94
C GLU A 32 1.17 1.49 4.04
N THR A 33 0.03 0.82 4.14
CA THR A 33 -0.16 -0.30 5.08
C THR A 33 0.68 -1.51 4.71
N ILE A 34 0.78 -1.82 3.42
CA ILE A 34 1.60 -2.92 2.91
C ILE A 34 3.08 -2.61 3.13
N GLU A 35 3.54 -1.41 2.78
CA GLU A 35 4.92 -0.98 2.96
C GLU A 35 5.34 -0.99 4.45
N ALA A 36 4.49 -0.45 5.33
CA ALA A 36 4.75 -0.48 6.78
C ALA A 36 4.76 -1.92 7.34
N ALA A 37 3.92 -2.82 6.83
CA ALA A 37 3.94 -4.23 7.22
C ALA A 37 5.23 -4.93 6.77
N PHE A 38 5.72 -4.66 5.56
CA PHE A 38 7.03 -5.14 5.11
C PHE A 38 8.16 -4.57 5.97
N ALA A 39 8.14 -3.28 6.32
CA ALA A 39 9.14 -2.68 7.19
C ALA A 39 9.18 -3.32 8.59
N ILE A 40 8.02 -3.67 9.18
CA ILE A 40 7.94 -4.44 10.43
C ILE A 40 8.61 -5.81 10.27
N LEU A 41 8.26 -6.56 9.21
CA LEU A 41 8.80 -7.90 8.98
C LEU A 41 10.31 -7.88 8.72
N SER A 42 10.81 -6.92 7.94
CA SER A 42 12.24 -6.73 7.69
C SER A 42 12.98 -6.34 8.97
N SER A 43 12.50 -5.38 9.74
CA SER A 43 13.15 -4.99 11.02
C SER A 43 13.17 -6.16 12.02
N MET A 44 12.08 -6.91 12.12
CA MET A 44 12.05 -8.14 12.94
C MET A 44 13.01 -9.19 12.41
N ASN A 45 13.13 -9.36 11.08
CA ASN A 45 14.08 -10.29 10.48
C ASN A 45 15.53 -9.87 10.75
N ASP A 46 15.85 -8.58 10.67
CA ASP A 46 17.20 -8.05 10.92
C ASP A 46 17.59 -8.22 12.39
N GLU A 47 16.68 -7.95 13.33
CA GLU A 47 16.85 -8.27 14.76
C GLU A 47 17.02 -9.79 14.98
N LEU A 48 16.22 -10.62 14.29
CA LEU A 48 16.25 -12.09 14.34
C LEU A 48 17.30 -12.75 13.41
N CYS A 49 18.19 -11.97 12.79
CA CYS A 49 19.31 -12.48 11.99
C CYS A 49 20.66 -11.94 12.48
N ASN A 50 20.68 -11.03 13.45
CA ASN A 50 21.90 -10.40 13.95
C ASN A 50 22.53 -11.22 15.11
N PRO A 51 23.68 -11.90 14.90
CA PRO A 51 24.27 -12.76 15.92
C PRO A 51 24.72 -12.00 17.17
N THR A 52 25.03 -10.70 17.03
CA THR A 52 25.53 -9.86 18.13
C THR A 52 24.46 -9.57 19.19
N LEU A 53 23.17 -9.71 18.84
CA LEU A 53 22.05 -9.55 19.78
C LEU A 53 21.80 -10.81 20.63
N TRP A 54 22.31 -11.96 20.22
CA TRP A 54 22.16 -13.23 20.96
C TRP A 54 23.37 -13.57 21.82
N THR A 55 24.54 -13.01 21.53
CA THR A 55 25.74 -13.14 22.36
C THR A 55 25.62 -12.32 23.64
N THR A 56 24.78 -12.79 24.56
CA THR A 56 24.76 -12.31 25.95
C THR A 56 26.11 -12.63 26.59
N SER A 57 26.92 -11.61 26.84
CA SER A 57 28.17 -11.76 27.58
C SER A 57 27.86 -12.03 29.05
N THR A 58 27.92 -13.29 29.46
CA THR A 58 27.49 -13.76 30.79
C THR A 58 28.55 -13.47 31.87
N ASN A 59 28.71 -12.19 32.23
CA ASN A 59 29.61 -11.76 33.31
C ASN A 59 28.90 -10.80 34.29
N SER A 60 27.92 -11.32 35.03
CA SER A 60 27.21 -10.58 36.09
C SER A 60 26.89 -11.43 37.32
N SER A 61 27.93 -11.79 38.06
CA SER A 61 27.91 -12.18 39.49
C SER A 61 29.35 -12.26 40.02
N SER A 62 29.75 -11.89 41.23
CA SER A 62 29.22 -11.18 42.39
C SER A 62 30.36 -11.14 43.41
N SER A 63 30.56 -10.01 44.11
CA SER A 63 31.25 -9.82 45.41
C SER A 63 32.22 -10.89 46.00
N ASN A 64 33.38 -10.38 46.46
CA ASN A 64 34.21 -10.83 47.60
C ASN A 64 35.11 -12.09 47.49
N GLY A 65 36.41 -11.83 47.23
CA GLY A 65 37.49 -12.27 48.12
C GLY A 65 38.26 -13.58 47.82
N VAL A 66 39.60 -13.50 48.03
CA VAL A 66 40.55 -14.59 48.35
C VAL A 66 41.23 -15.36 47.19
N VAL A 67 42.45 -14.88 46.87
CA VAL A 67 43.72 -15.51 46.44
C VAL A 67 43.86 -16.41 45.18
N VAL A 68 44.69 -15.91 44.25
CA VAL A 68 45.86 -16.54 43.58
C VAL A 68 45.73 -17.96 42.99
N PHE A 69 45.70 -18.04 41.65
CA PHE A 69 46.75 -18.59 40.75
C PHE A 69 46.39 -18.18 39.29
N GLY A 70 47.28 -17.94 38.31
CA GLY A 70 48.74 -17.77 38.31
C GLY A 70 49.25 -17.60 36.85
N ASN A 71 50.23 -16.69 36.60
CA ASN A 71 50.79 -16.25 35.29
C ASN A 71 49.76 -15.55 34.36
N GLY A 72 49.94 -14.35 33.78
CA GLY A 72 51.04 -13.39 33.53
C GLY A 72 50.59 -12.60 32.27
N ASP A 73 50.84 -11.31 32.00
CA ASP A 73 51.82 -10.33 32.48
C ASP A 73 51.20 -8.90 32.54
N ALA A 74 51.99 -7.86 32.79
CA ALA A 74 51.63 -6.46 33.13
C ALA A 74 50.79 -5.68 32.06
N ALA A 75 50.21 -4.49 32.32
CA ALA A 75 50.54 -3.47 33.33
C ALA A 75 49.38 -2.47 33.67
N ALA A 76 49.52 -1.80 34.82
CA ALA A 76 49.26 -0.37 35.14
C ALA A 76 48.15 0.46 34.43
N ALA A 77 47.41 1.38 35.08
CA ALA A 77 47.32 1.78 36.50
C ALA A 77 46.11 2.72 36.77
N ALA A 78 45.68 2.77 38.04
CA ALA A 78 45.17 3.92 38.82
C ALA A 78 44.05 4.88 38.29
N SER A 79 42.92 4.88 39.03
CA SER A 79 42.17 6.06 39.55
C SER A 79 41.47 7.02 38.55
N SER A 80 40.32 7.68 38.82
CA SER A 80 39.67 8.06 40.09
C SER A 80 38.13 8.23 39.96
N ASP A 81 37.41 7.89 41.05
CA ASP A 81 36.43 8.72 41.80
C ASP A 81 35.09 9.26 41.19
N ALA A 82 34.15 9.48 42.13
CA ALA A 82 32.92 10.30 42.13
C ALA A 82 31.60 9.70 41.57
N SER A 83 30.77 9.19 42.51
CA SER A 83 29.41 9.65 42.88
C SER A 83 28.48 10.31 41.84
N ALA A 84 27.14 10.19 41.91
CA ALA A 84 26.23 9.31 42.65
C ALA A 84 24.79 9.52 42.11
N SER A 85 23.88 8.59 42.42
CA SER A 85 22.40 8.66 42.35
C SER A 85 21.73 9.96 41.84
N GLY A 86 21.00 9.86 40.71
CA GLY A 86 20.14 10.94 40.19
C GLY A 86 18.92 10.39 39.44
N HIS A 87 17.81 10.18 40.14
CA HIS A 87 16.53 9.77 39.56
C HIS A 87 15.89 10.93 38.78
N HIS A 88 15.86 10.84 37.44
CA HIS A 88 15.09 11.78 36.61
C HIS A 88 14.34 11.09 35.47
N HIS A 89 13.04 10.89 35.72
CA HIS A 89 12.01 10.91 34.68
C HIS A 89 11.90 12.33 34.11
N MET A 90 12.17 12.51 32.82
CA MET A 90 11.49 13.49 31.94
C MET A 90 11.77 13.19 30.46
N ASP A 91 10.67 13.08 29.71
CA ASP A 91 10.41 13.60 28.36
C ASP A 91 11.45 13.52 27.21
N HIS A 92 11.07 12.71 26.23
CA HIS A 92 10.93 13.09 24.81
C HIS A 92 11.33 14.53 24.42
N MET A 93 12.58 14.73 23.99
CA MET A 93 12.96 15.51 22.81
C MET A 93 14.49 15.44 22.59
N GLY A 94 14.94 15.29 21.35
CA GLY A 94 16.34 15.57 20.96
C GLY A 94 17.14 14.36 20.47
N ALA A 95 17.81 14.53 19.32
CA ALA A 95 18.66 13.51 18.71
C ALA A 95 19.95 13.31 19.53
N GLY A 96 20.25 12.05 19.87
CA GLY A 96 21.49 11.66 20.54
C GLY A 96 21.98 10.32 19.99
N VAL A 97 23.17 10.32 19.37
CA VAL A 97 23.87 9.09 18.99
C VAL A 97 24.39 8.43 20.27
N GLY A 98 23.78 7.31 20.68
CA GLY A 98 24.19 6.62 21.90
C GLY A 98 23.45 5.31 22.18
N ILE A 99 24.06 4.19 21.78
CA ILE A 99 24.03 2.86 22.44
C ILE A 99 22.64 2.41 22.97
N GLY A 100 21.91 1.62 22.16
CA GLY A 100 20.62 1.02 22.56
C GLY A 100 19.56 0.94 21.45
N SER A 101 19.87 1.40 20.23
CA SER A 101 18.91 1.51 19.12
C SER A 101 18.61 0.18 18.41
N GLY A 102 18.09 -0.81 19.15
CA GLY A 102 17.53 -2.04 18.55
C GLY A 102 16.12 -1.85 17.98
N ASN A 103 15.24 -1.14 18.70
CA ASN A 103 13.80 -1.17 18.45
C ASN A 103 13.20 0.07 17.77
N SER A 104 13.99 1.12 17.54
CA SER A 104 13.49 2.40 17.00
C SER A 104 12.92 2.28 15.57
N GLY A 105 13.55 1.49 14.70
CA GLY A 105 13.03 1.19 13.37
C GLY A 105 11.73 0.36 13.41
N LEU A 106 11.69 -0.66 14.28
CA LEU A 106 10.53 -1.52 14.46
C LEU A 106 9.31 -0.76 15.02
N ASP A 107 9.52 0.08 16.02
CA ASP A 107 8.45 0.85 16.66
C ASP A 107 7.93 1.98 15.75
N GLU A 108 8.78 2.60 14.93
CA GLU A 108 8.35 3.53 13.89
C GLU A 108 7.55 2.83 12.78
N ALA A 109 7.99 1.64 12.32
CA ALA A 109 7.24 0.85 11.34
C ALA A 109 5.87 0.41 11.89
N ARG A 110 5.79 0.01 13.18
CA ARG A 110 4.54 -0.27 13.90
C ARG A 110 3.64 0.96 14.00
N LEU A 111 4.19 2.14 14.26
CA LEU A 111 3.43 3.40 14.32
C LEU A 111 2.83 3.74 12.96
N ARG A 112 3.61 3.67 11.88
CA ARG A 112 3.14 3.90 10.50
C ARG A 112 2.03 2.93 10.12
N TYR A 113 2.22 1.63 10.37
CA TYR A 113 1.20 0.60 10.12
C TYR A 113 -0.11 0.89 10.87
N LYS A 114 -0.04 1.26 12.15
CA LYS A 114 -1.24 1.64 12.93
C LYS A 114 -1.95 2.85 12.34
N ASN A 115 -1.20 3.86 11.90
CA ASN A 115 -1.75 5.10 11.36
C ASN A 115 -2.38 4.90 9.97
N SER A 116 -1.69 4.22 9.04
CA SER A 116 -2.22 3.92 7.70
C SER A 116 -3.46 3.03 7.77
N VAL A 117 -3.47 2.03 8.66
CA VAL A 117 -4.65 1.19 8.90
C VAL A 117 -5.81 1.98 9.53
N ALA A 118 -5.54 2.91 10.44
CA ALA A 118 -6.57 3.77 11.01
C ALA A 118 -7.19 4.69 9.94
N ALA A 119 -6.37 5.27 9.07
CA ALA A 119 -6.80 6.12 7.97
C ALA A 119 -7.58 5.33 6.90
N LEU A 120 -7.11 4.13 6.52
CA LEU A 120 -7.83 3.21 5.63
C LEU A 120 -9.21 2.84 6.19
N ARG A 121 -9.32 2.57 7.50
CA ARG A 121 -10.61 2.32 8.17
C ARG A 121 -11.52 3.55 8.19
N ALA A 122 -10.97 4.75 8.28
CA ALA A 122 -11.75 5.99 8.18
C ALA A 122 -12.33 6.17 6.76
N VAL A 123 -11.51 5.97 5.73
CA VAL A 123 -11.93 6.00 4.32
C VAL A 123 -13.00 4.96 4.02
N LEU A 124 -12.81 3.70 4.45
CA LEU A 124 -13.79 2.63 4.25
C LEU A 124 -15.14 2.91 4.94
N LYS A 125 -15.14 3.63 6.06
CA LYS A 125 -16.37 4.14 6.70
C LYS A 125 -16.98 5.32 5.94
N ALA A 126 -16.15 6.17 5.33
CA ALA A 126 -16.59 7.35 4.59
C ALA A 126 -17.24 7.00 3.23
N ILE A 127 -16.74 5.98 2.51
CA ILE A 127 -17.27 5.60 1.18
C ILE A 127 -18.80 5.32 1.19
N PRO A 128 -19.37 4.50 2.10
CA PRO A 128 -20.82 4.30 2.17
C PRO A 128 -21.62 5.54 2.61
N ILE A 129 -20.96 6.56 3.16
CA ILE A 129 -21.55 7.85 3.56
C ILE A 129 -21.52 8.80 2.36
N SER A 130 -20.39 8.93 1.65
CA SER A 130 -20.28 9.72 0.41
C SER A 130 -21.24 9.23 -0.67
N LEU A 131 -21.45 7.91 -0.77
CA LEU A 131 -22.46 7.32 -1.66
C LEU A 131 -23.89 7.70 -1.28
N LYS A 132 -24.22 7.78 0.02
CA LYS A 132 -25.57 8.22 0.47
C LYS A 132 -25.76 9.72 0.36
N ALA A 133 -24.74 10.51 0.66
CA ALA A 133 -24.74 11.95 0.47
C ALA A 133 -24.92 12.28 -1.02
N LYS A 134 -24.12 11.65 -1.89
CA LYS A 134 -24.29 11.73 -3.34
C LYS A 134 -25.66 11.23 -3.77
N ALA A 135 -26.24 10.18 -3.18
CA ALA A 135 -27.59 9.74 -3.53
C ALA A 135 -28.70 10.71 -3.07
N PHE A 136 -28.50 11.48 -2.00
CA PHE A 136 -29.44 12.52 -1.55
C PHE A 136 -29.37 13.76 -2.47
N GLU A 137 -28.15 14.16 -2.86
CA GLU A 137 -27.89 15.21 -3.86
C GLU A 137 -28.37 14.81 -5.26
N THR A 138 -28.05 13.58 -5.69
CA THR A 138 -28.48 12.97 -6.97
C THR A 138 -29.96 12.59 -6.97
N GLY A 139 -30.62 12.57 -5.81
CA GLY A 139 -32.09 12.48 -5.72
C GLY A 139 -32.79 13.66 -6.40
N SER A 140 -32.13 14.82 -6.48
CA SER A 140 -32.59 15.99 -7.23
C SER A 140 -32.00 16.08 -8.65
N THR A 141 -31.04 15.23 -9.01
CA THR A 141 -30.39 15.18 -10.34
C THR A 141 -30.37 13.76 -10.92
N LEU A 142 -31.48 13.04 -10.77
CA LEU A 142 -31.75 11.73 -11.41
C LEU A 142 -31.94 11.84 -12.94
N ARG A 143 -31.13 12.67 -13.62
CA ARG A 143 -30.97 12.69 -15.08
C ARG A 143 -29.72 13.50 -15.51
N GLY A 144 -28.59 12.82 -15.60
CA GLY A 144 -27.39 13.33 -16.28
C GLY A 144 -26.35 14.01 -15.39
N SER A 145 -25.26 13.29 -15.12
CA SER A 145 -23.99 13.86 -14.64
C SER A 145 -22.80 13.00 -15.13
N GLY A 146 -22.70 12.85 -16.44
CA GLY A 146 -21.40 12.88 -17.10
C GLY A 146 -21.13 14.33 -17.51
N SER A 147 -19.86 14.73 -17.63
CA SER A 147 -19.54 15.98 -18.33
C SER A 147 -20.10 15.90 -19.76
N PRO A 148 -20.54 17.01 -20.40
CA PRO A 148 -20.94 16.96 -21.80
C PRO A 148 -19.83 16.45 -22.73
N ALA A 149 -18.55 16.57 -22.33
CA ALA A 149 -17.43 15.92 -23.01
C ALA A 149 -17.44 14.40 -22.81
N ASP A 150 -17.40 13.93 -21.56
CA ASP A 150 -17.41 12.49 -21.22
C ASP A 150 -18.61 11.76 -21.84
N GLN A 151 -19.79 12.40 -21.86
CA GLN A 151 -21.02 11.82 -22.41
C GLN A 151 -20.94 11.65 -23.94
N ALA A 152 -20.31 12.60 -24.65
CA ALA A 152 -20.09 12.50 -26.09
C ALA A 152 -19.01 11.46 -26.44
N ASP A 153 -17.96 11.35 -25.63
CA ASP A 153 -16.94 10.31 -25.79
C ASP A 153 -17.51 8.90 -25.54
N ILE A 154 -18.42 8.74 -24.57
CA ILE A 154 -19.16 7.49 -24.34
C ILE A 154 -20.03 7.12 -25.54
N GLU A 155 -20.80 8.07 -26.09
CA GLU A 155 -21.66 7.85 -27.26
C GLU A 155 -20.84 7.43 -28.49
N LYS A 156 -19.72 8.11 -28.74
CA LYS A 156 -18.77 7.77 -29.81
C LYS A 156 -18.14 6.39 -29.63
N LEU A 157 -17.76 6.00 -28.41
CA LEU A 157 -17.22 4.67 -28.12
C LEU A 157 -18.29 3.58 -28.30
N GLU A 158 -19.55 3.87 -28.00
CA GLU A 158 -20.67 2.97 -28.25
C GLU A 158 -20.92 2.79 -29.76
N GLU A 159 -20.94 3.87 -30.55
CA GLU A 159 -21.04 3.84 -32.02
C GLU A 159 -19.89 3.05 -32.67
N GLN A 160 -18.64 3.26 -32.20
CA GLN A 160 -17.49 2.47 -32.65
C GLN A 160 -17.64 0.98 -32.29
N ALA A 161 -18.15 0.67 -31.09
CA ALA A 161 -18.40 -0.71 -30.68
C ALA A 161 -19.56 -1.37 -31.45
N ILE A 162 -20.53 -0.60 -31.96
CA ILE A 162 -21.57 -1.09 -32.86
C ILE A 162 -20.96 -1.40 -34.24
N THR A 163 -20.25 -0.42 -34.82
CA THR A 163 -19.57 -0.55 -36.12
C THR A 163 -18.63 -1.77 -36.16
N LEU A 164 -17.79 -1.95 -35.14
CA LEU A 164 -16.86 -3.09 -35.05
C LEU A 164 -17.57 -4.44 -34.92
N ARG A 165 -18.75 -4.50 -34.28
CA ARG A 165 -19.55 -5.74 -34.20
C ARG A 165 -20.20 -6.07 -35.54
N GLU A 166 -20.66 -5.07 -36.27
CA GLU A 166 -21.20 -5.23 -37.63
C GLU A 166 -20.11 -5.69 -38.60
N GLU A 167 -18.93 -5.05 -38.59
CA GLU A 167 -17.79 -5.44 -39.43
C GLU A 167 -17.32 -6.87 -39.10
N LEU A 168 -17.24 -7.24 -37.82
CA LEU A 168 -16.91 -8.60 -37.39
C LEU A 168 -17.94 -9.63 -37.91
N ALA A 169 -19.23 -9.29 -37.87
CA ALA A 169 -20.29 -10.15 -38.40
C ALA A 169 -20.19 -10.32 -39.92
N ASN A 170 -19.93 -9.22 -40.65
CA ASN A 170 -19.77 -9.23 -42.11
C ASN A 170 -18.50 -9.98 -42.56
N ASN A 171 -17.38 -9.81 -41.85
CA ASN A 171 -16.17 -10.60 -42.09
C ASN A 171 -16.41 -12.09 -41.81
N ASN A 172 -17.22 -12.44 -40.80
CA ASN A 172 -17.59 -13.82 -40.51
C ASN A 172 -18.49 -14.45 -41.59
N THR A 173 -19.44 -13.71 -42.16
CA THR A 173 -20.27 -14.20 -43.28
C THR A 173 -19.46 -14.36 -44.56
N HIS A 174 -18.54 -13.44 -44.85
CA HIS A 174 -17.63 -13.56 -46.00
C HIS A 174 -16.71 -14.79 -45.89
N LEU A 175 -16.10 -15.03 -44.72
CA LEU A 175 -15.29 -16.23 -44.48
C LEU A 175 -16.11 -17.52 -44.63
N LYS A 176 -17.35 -17.56 -44.15
CA LYS A 176 -18.26 -18.70 -44.35
C LYS A 176 -18.54 -18.96 -45.84
N LEU A 177 -18.75 -17.90 -46.63
CA LEU A 177 -18.95 -18.01 -48.08
C LEU A 177 -17.72 -18.62 -48.77
N LEU A 178 -16.53 -18.10 -48.50
CA LEU A 178 -15.27 -18.62 -49.05
C LEU A 178 -15.02 -20.10 -48.66
N ILE A 179 -15.31 -20.46 -47.40
CA ILE A 179 -15.20 -21.84 -46.92
C ILE A 179 -16.17 -22.77 -47.65
N ASN A 180 -17.40 -22.33 -47.92
CA ASN A 180 -18.37 -23.11 -48.69
C ASN A 180 -17.92 -23.26 -50.14
N GLN A 181 -17.52 -22.17 -50.82
CA GLN A 181 -16.99 -22.23 -52.19
C GLN A 181 -15.78 -23.18 -52.32
N LEU A 182 -14.88 -23.21 -51.33
CA LEU A 182 -13.76 -24.14 -51.30
C LEU A 182 -14.23 -25.60 -51.12
N ARG A 183 -15.24 -25.85 -50.27
CA ARG A 183 -15.81 -27.19 -50.08
C ARG A 183 -16.52 -27.70 -51.34
N ASP A 184 -17.26 -26.82 -52.01
CA ASP A 184 -17.93 -27.13 -53.28
C ASP A 184 -16.88 -27.47 -54.35
N PHE A 185 -15.83 -26.65 -54.49
CA PHE A 185 -14.73 -26.90 -55.43
C PHE A 185 -13.95 -28.20 -55.14
N ILE A 186 -13.69 -28.52 -53.86
CA ILE A 186 -13.09 -29.81 -53.46
C ILE A 186 -14.03 -30.98 -53.82
N THR A 187 -15.34 -30.80 -53.64
CA THR A 187 -16.35 -31.81 -53.99
C THR A 187 -16.35 -32.05 -55.50
N ASP A 188 -16.38 -30.98 -56.30
CA ASP A 188 -16.29 -31.05 -57.76
C ASP A 188 -15.01 -31.78 -58.20
N ILE A 189 -13.82 -31.37 -57.72
CA ILE A 189 -12.54 -32.07 -58.00
C ILE A 189 -12.63 -33.56 -57.67
N SER A 190 -13.24 -33.92 -56.54
CA SER A 190 -13.39 -35.31 -56.12
C SER A 190 -14.24 -36.13 -57.08
N THR A 191 -15.20 -35.53 -57.79
CA THR A 191 -15.95 -36.23 -58.86
C THR A 191 -15.09 -36.55 -60.08
N TRP A 192 -14.17 -35.64 -60.46
CA TRP A 192 -13.22 -35.86 -61.57
C TRP A 192 -12.09 -36.84 -61.23
N GLN A 193 -11.80 -37.05 -59.94
CA GLN A 193 -10.76 -37.98 -59.46
C GLN A 193 -11.27 -39.41 -59.20
N SER A 194 -12.55 -39.69 -59.48
CA SER A 194 -13.06 -41.06 -59.41
C SER A 194 -12.34 -41.94 -60.45
N PRO A 195 -11.67 -43.05 -60.07
CA PRO A 195 -10.95 -43.87 -61.04
C PRO A 195 -11.93 -44.50 -62.03
N CYS A 196 -11.79 -44.19 -63.31
CA CYS A 196 -12.38 -45.00 -64.37
C CYS A 196 -11.79 -46.42 -64.25
N SER A 197 -12.56 -47.37 -63.71
CA SER A 197 -12.18 -48.78 -63.75
C SER A 197 -12.10 -49.23 -65.21
N VAL A 198 -10.89 -49.62 -65.61
CA VAL A 198 -10.58 -50.30 -66.87
C VAL A 198 -10.48 -51.81 -66.65
#